data_AF-A0A7C5N3V3-F1
#
_entry.id   AF-A0A7C5N3V3-F1
#
_cell.length_a   1.000
_cell.length_b   1.000
_cell.length_c   1.000
_cell.angle_alpha   90.00
_cell.angle_beta   90.00
_cell.angle_gamma   90.00
#
_symmetry.space_group_name_H-M   'P 1'
#
loop_
_entity.id
_entity.type
_entity.pdbx_description
1 polymer ?
#
loop_
_entity_poly.entity_id
_entity_poly.type
_entity_poly.pdbx_seq_one_letter_code
_entity_poly.pdbx_strand_id
1 'polypeptide(L)'
;ARSLGVSALEVTAVERDVRSLHIFRALAEQAHERGLAPEIRLDTRALDLRRTRVASLPKADLILLGLALNELFPSDVVDSAVDSEERLDPAERFLRQCLGRLLPGGRLIVIEPALRSTSRFLQRLRGRLSDRVVAPCLRAGPCPLLRRERDWCHASMAFHLPTPLAETAKAAGLRTGRLTYAYLTLAADGTRLPGFGDERALRLVGGPVRSKGKTEWDGCGEAGLVRLRLLDRERGPSNATLHDAPRGARIRLPHAPSDGGSLRLRPALEIERI
;
A
#
# COMPACT_ATOMS: atom_id res chain seq x y z
N ALA A 1 3.89 -18.40 0.88
CA ALA A 1 3.73 -19.34 2.01
C ALA A 1 4.53 -20.63 1.77
N ARG A 2 4.20 -21.46 0.76
CA ARG A 2 4.99 -22.67 0.46
C ARG A 2 6.46 -22.38 0.10
N SER A 3 6.73 -21.33 -0.68
CA SER A 3 8.10 -20.85 -0.97
C SER A 3 8.85 -20.31 0.26
N LEU A 4 8.16 -20.10 1.37
CA LEU A 4 8.73 -19.66 2.66
C LEU A 4 8.77 -20.82 3.68
N GLY A 5 8.53 -22.07 3.24
CA GLY A 5 8.53 -23.24 4.12
C GLY A 5 7.30 -23.38 5.03
N VAL A 6 6.26 -22.55 4.84
CA VAL A 6 5.03 -22.61 5.65
C VAL A 6 4.18 -23.79 5.22
N SER A 7 3.98 -24.76 6.13
CA SER A 7 3.19 -25.98 5.91
C SER A 7 1.69 -25.78 6.14
N ALA A 8 1.31 -24.91 7.07
CA ALA A 8 -0.08 -24.55 7.37
C ALA A 8 -0.21 -23.08 7.77
N LEU A 9 -1.39 -22.50 7.54
CA LEU A 9 -1.79 -21.17 7.99
C LEU A 9 -2.90 -21.31 9.02
N GLU A 10 -2.69 -20.75 10.21
CA GLU A 10 -3.75 -20.57 11.20
C GLU A 10 -4.34 -19.18 11.02
N VAL A 11 -5.64 -19.11 10.73
CA VAL A 11 -6.31 -17.88 10.35
C VAL A 11 -7.56 -17.69 11.20
N THR A 12 -7.57 -16.63 11.99
CA THR A 12 -8.80 -16.11 12.60
C THR A 12 -9.44 -15.09 11.66
N ALA A 13 -10.56 -15.46 11.05
CA ALA A 13 -11.31 -14.58 10.16
C ALA A 13 -12.43 -13.90 10.96
N VAL A 14 -12.46 -12.57 10.95
CA VAL A 14 -13.47 -11.78 11.68
C VAL A 14 -14.28 -11.00 10.67
N GLU A 15 -15.59 -11.22 10.68
CA GLU A 15 -16.54 -10.57 9.78
C GLU A 15 -17.91 -10.54 10.48
N ARG A 16 -18.72 -9.51 10.24
CA ARG A 16 -20.08 -9.42 10.80
C ARG A 16 -21.05 -10.31 10.02
N ASP A 17 -20.89 -10.39 8.70
CA ASP A 17 -21.75 -11.21 7.84
C ASP A 17 -21.32 -12.69 7.84
N VAL A 18 -22.19 -13.53 8.40
CA VAL A 18 -22.00 -14.98 8.47
C VAL A 18 -21.88 -15.60 7.07
N ARG A 19 -22.58 -15.07 6.05
CA ARG A 19 -22.53 -15.61 4.69
C ARG A 19 -21.16 -15.41 4.06
N SER A 20 -20.56 -14.25 4.26
CA SER A 20 -19.18 -13.95 3.83
C SER A 20 -18.16 -14.90 4.48
N LEU A 21 -18.34 -15.27 5.76
CA LEU A 21 -17.51 -16.28 6.42
C LEU A 21 -17.67 -17.68 5.81
N HIS A 22 -18.90 -18.08 5.45
CA HIS A 22 -19.13 -19.34 4.75
C HIS A 22 -18.44 -19.38 3.38
N ILE A 23 -18.54 -18.30 2.61
CA ILE A 23 -17.85 -18.18 1.31
C ILE A 23 -16.34 -18.24 1.51
N PHE A 24 -15.81 -17.53 2.50
CA PHE A 24 -14.37 -17.55 2.79
C PHE A 24 -13.87 -18.95 3.15
N ARG A 25 -14.63 -19.72 3.93
CA ARG A 25 -14.31 -21.12 4.24
C ARG A 25 -14.23 -21.99 2.99
N ALA A 26 -15.25 -21.93 2.14
CA ALA A 26 -15.26 -22.69 0.89
C ALA A 26 -14.09 -22.29 -0.04
N LEU A 27 -13.76 -21.00 -0.12
CA LEU A 27 -12.63 -20.53 -0.92
C LEU A 27 -11.28 -21.00 -0.37
N ALA A 28 -11.12 -21.04 0.96
CA ALA A 28 -9.90 -21.52 1.59
C ALA A 28 -9.67 -23.03 1.35
N GLU A 29 -10.73 -23.83 1.46
CA GLU A 29 -10.70 -25.27 1.14
C GLU A 29 -10.32 -25.49 -0.33
N GLN A 30 -11.01 -24.82 -1.25
CA GLN A 30 -10.70 -24.92 -2.68
C GLN A 30 -9.29 -24.44 -3.03
N ALA A 31 -8.80 -23.39 -2.37
CA ALA A 31 -7.44 -22.88 -2.57
C ALA A 31 -6.39 -23.91 -2.13
N HIS A 32 -6.63 -24.64 -1.03
CA HIS A 32 -5.77 -25.72 -0.59
C HIS A 32 -5.78 -26.90 -1.57
N GLU A 33 -6.97 -27.38 -1.95
CA GLU A 33 -7.16 -28.50 -2.88
C GLU A 33 -6.48 -28.25 -4.23
N ARG A 34 -6.53 -27.00 -4.71
CA ARG A 34 -5.89 -26.57 -5.96
C ARG A 34 -4.40 -26.26 -5.82
N GLY A 35 -3.82 -26.44 -4.64
CA GLY A 35 -2.42 -26.15 -4.37
C GLY A 35 -2.04 -24.67 -4.40
N LEU A 36 -3.02 -23.75 -4.39
CA LEU A 36 -2.81 -22.30 -4.40
C LEU A 36 -2.35 -21.79 -3.03
N ALA A 37 -2.70 -22.52 -1.97
CA ALA A 37 -2.32 -22.23 -0.59
C ALA A 37 -1.80 -23.49 0.13
N PRO A 38 -1.02 -23.36 1.22
CA PRO A 38 -0.83 -24.46 2.18
C PRO A 38 -2.17 -24.86 2.83
N GLU A 39 -2.15 -25.81 3.77
CA GLU A 39 -3.34 -26.07 4.61
C GLU A 39 -3.77 -24.77 5.31
N ILE A 40 -5.07 -24.47 5.34
CA ILE A 40 -5.62 -23.29 6.03
C ILE A 40 -6.56 -23.76 7.14
N ARG A 41 -6.15 -23.57 8.40
CA ARG A 41 -6.96 -23.85 9.59
C ARG A 41 -7.73 -22.58 9.95
N LEU A 42 -9.03 -22.59 9.68
CA LEU A 42 -9.91 -21.43 9.83
C LEU A 42 -10.70 -21.43 11.15
N ASP A 43 -10.44 -20.42 11.98
CA ASP A 43 -11.33 -19.98 13.06
C ASP A 43 -12.15 -18.77 12.59
N THR A 44 -13.42 -19.00 12.24
CA THR A 44 -14.32 -17.96 11.74
C THR A 44 -15.16 -17.38 12.87
N ARG A 45 -15.12 -16.06 13.07
CA ARG A 45 -15.84 -15.37 14.14
C ARG A 45 -16.78 -14.31 13.58
N ALA A 46 -18.08 -14.54 13.75
CA ALA A 46 -19.15 -13.62 13.37
C ALA A 46 -19.22 -12.45 14.39
N LEU A 47 -18.43 -11.41 14.20
CA LEU A 47 -18.28 -10.31 15.16
C LEU A 47 -18.35 -8.94 14.48
N ASP A 48 -19.03 -7.98 15.11
CA ASP A 48 -18.95 -6.57 14.72
C ASP A 48 -17.73 -5.92 15.38
N LEU A 49 -16.69 -5.63 14.58
CA LEU A 49 -15.45 -5.01 15.05
C LEU A 49 -15.65 -3.61 15.66
N ARG A 50 -16.77 -2.93 15.38
CA ARG A 50 -17.10 -1.64 16.02
C ARG A 50 -17.52 -1.80 17.49
N ARG A 51 -17.93 -3.01 17.88
CA ARG A 51 -18.40 -3.34 19.25
C ARG A 51 -17.47 -4.33 19.96
N THR A 52 -16.59 -4.98 19.21
CA THR A 52 -15.69 -6.00 19.73
C THR A 52 -14.41 -5.37 20.23
N ARG A 53 -13.97 -5.76 21.42
CA ARG A 53 -12.64 -5.36 21.93
C ARG A 53 -11.57 -6.13 21.17
N VAL A 54 -10.71 -5.45 20.42
CA VAL A 54 -9.58 -6.07 19.70
C VAL A 54 -8.71 -6.94 20.61
N ALA A 55 -8.62 -6.61 21.91
CA ALA A 55 -7.91 -7.40 22.91
C ALA A 55 -8.43 -8.84 23.10
N SER A 56 -9.68 -9.15 22.73
CA SER A 56 -10.26 -10.50 22.81
C SER A 56 -9.90 -11.40 21.62
N LEU A 57 -9.36 -10.82 20.54
CA LEU A 57 -8.87 -11.57 19.38
C LEU A 57 -7.49 -12.17 19.68
N PRO A 58 -7.11 -13.32 19.11
CA PRO A 58 -5.78 -13.91 19.33
C PRO A 58 -4.64 -12.98 18.88
N LYS A 59 -3.43 -13.26 19.35
CA LYS A 59 -2.23 -12.62 18.79
C LYS A 59 -1.86 -13.31 17.48
N ALA A 60 -1.21 -12.59 16.56
CA ALA A 60 -0.84 -13.13 15.26
C ALA A 60 0.50 -12.56 14.74
N ASP A 61 1.17 -13.31 13.87
CA ASP A 61 2.33 -12.82 13.11
C ASP A 61 1.93 -11.83 12.01
N LEU A 62 0.69 -11.94 11.53
CA LEU A 62 0.12 -11.05 10.51
C LEU A 62 -1.31 -10.69 10.88
N ILE A 63 -1.60 -9.39 10.93
CA ILE A 63 -2.96 -8.87 10.94
C ILE A 63 -3.20 -8.15 9.61
N LEU A 64 -4.23 -8.57 8.89
CA LEU A 64 -4.64 -7.96 7.62
C LEU A 64 -5.99 -7.28 7.80
N LEU A 65 -6.05 -5.97 7.54
CA LEU A 65 -7.27 -5.20 7.40
C LEU A 65 -7.47 -4.93 5.91
N GLY A 66 -8.26 -5.78 5.24
CA GLY A 66 -8.55 -5.65 3.82
C GLY A 66 -9.88 -4.96 3.59
N LEU A 67 -9.85 -3.73 3.08
CA LEU A 67 -11.02 -2.91 2.73
C LEU A 67 -12.00 -2.72 3.89
N ALA A 68 -11.48 -2.61 5.12
CA ALA A 68 -12.28 -2.60 6.34
C ALA A 68 -12.14 -1.30 7.14
N LEU A 69 -10.99 -0.61 7.07
CA LEU A 69 -10.77 0.57 7.92
C LEU A 69 -11.67 1.74 7.48
N ASN A 70 -11.89 1.88 6.17
CA ASN A 70 -12.85 2.83 5.61
C ASN A 70 -14.30 2.56 6.05
N GLU A 71 -14.67 1.30 6.30
CA GLU A 71 -16.01 0.91 6.73
C GLU A 71 -16.20 1.05 8.26
N LEU A 72 -15.15 0.77 9.03
CA LEU A 72 -15.15 0.94 10.48
C LEU A 72 -15.19 2.40 10.89
N PHE A 73 -14.57 3.27 10.09
CA PHE A 73 -14.48 4.71 10.31
C PHE A 73 -14.90 5.44 9.03
N PRO A 74 -16.20 5.44 8.69
CA PRO A 74 -16.70 6.09 7.48
C PRO A 74 -16.49 7.60 7.54
N SER A 75 -16.47 8.25 6.38
CA SER A 75 -16.50 9.71 6.28
C SER A 75 -17.94 10.17 6.23
N ASP A 76 -18.33 11.11 7.08
CA ASP A 76 -19.66 11.73 7.04
C ASP A 76 -19.83 12.66 5.83
N VAL A 77 -18.71 13.06 5.19
CA VAL A 77 -18.71 13.90 4.00
C VAL A 77 -18.13 13.12 2.83
N VAL A 78 -18.94 12.96 1.78
CA VAL A 78 -18.51 12.38 0.51
C VAL A 78 -17.49 13.31 -0.13
N ASP A 79 -16.33 12.77 -0.50
CA ASP A 79 -15.25 13.49 -1.18
C ASP A 79 -14.63 14.70 -0.45
N SER A 80 -14.84 14.86 0.86
CA SER A 80 -14.03 15.84 1.62
C SER A 80 -12.58 15.35 1.70
N ALA A 81 -11.66 16.23 1.33
CA ALA A 81 -10.24 15.94 1.44
C ALA A 81 -9.74 16.06 2.88
N VAL A 82 -10.59 16.43 3.85
CA VAL A 82 -10.25 16.77 5.24
C VAL A 82 -10.93 15.78 6.18
N ASP A 83 -10.12 15.01 6.92
CA ASP A 83 -10.60 14.18 8.01
C ASP A 83 -10.52 14.98 9.31
N SER A 84 -11.60 14.99 10.08
CA SER A 84 -11.60 15.58 11.42
C SER A 84 -10.80 14.71 12.39
N GLU A 85 -10.28 15.32 13.44
CA GLU A 85 -9.63 14.61 14.56
C GLU A 85 -10.58 13.57 15.17
N GLU A 86 -11.89 13.85 15.20
CA GLU A 86 -12.95 12.94 15.66
C GLU A 86 -13.00 11.61 14.89
N ARG A 87 -12.60 11.59 13.62
CA ARG A 87 -12.50 10.37 12.80
C ARG A 87 -11.13 9.71 12.93
N LEU A 88 -10.05 10.51 12.96
CA LEU A 88 -8.68 10.01 12.99
C LEU A 88 -8.30 9.38 14.34
N ASP A 89 -8.74 9.98 15.46
CA ASP A 89 -8.44 9.51 16.82
C ASP A 89 -8.92 8.08 17.09
N PRO A 90 -10.20 7.71 16.86
CA PRO A 90 -10.65 6.34 17.07
C PRO A 90 -9.99 5.35 16.11
N ALA A 91 -9.70 5.76 14.86
CA ALA A 91 -9.00 4.91 13.90
C ALA A 91 -7.54 4.66 14.30
N GLU A 92 -6.82 5.68 14.74
CA GLU A 92 -5.47 5.53 15.29
C GLU A 92 -5.47 4.61 16.52
N ARG A 93 -6.40 4.82 17.45
CA ARG A 93 -6.56 3.97 18.64
C ARG A 93 -6.79 2.51 18.26
N PHE A 94 -7.65 2.26 17.28
CA PHE A 94 -7.90 0.92 16.76
C PHE A 94 -6.64 0.29 16.17
N LEU A 95 -5.89 1.01 15.32
CA LEU A 95 -4.63 0.51 14.75
C LEU A 95 -3.58 0.22 15.84
N ARG A 96 -3.50 1.05 16.90
CA ARG A 96 -2.63 0.80 18.06
C ARG A 96 -3.04 -0.44 18.83
N GLN A 97 -4.34 -0.69 18.99
CA GLN A 97 -4.83 -1.94 19.59
C GLN A 97 -4.46 -3.16 18.74
N CYS A 98 -4.59 -3.07 17.41
CA CYS A 98 -4.13 -4.13 16.49
C CYS A 98 -2.62 -4.36 16.60
N LEU A 99 -1.80 -3.29 16.66
CA LEU A 99 -0.35 -3.41 16.88
C LEU A 99 -0.03 -4.15 18.19
N GLY A 100 -0.81 -3.93 19.25
CA GLY A 100 -0.68 -4.66 20.53
C GLY A 100 -1.05 -6.15 20.47
N ARG A 101 -1.66 -6.60 19.37
CA ARG A 101 -1.95 -8.02 19.09
C ARG A 101 -0.93 -8.68 18.17
N LEU A 102 0.10 -7.98 17.71
CA LEU A 102 1.17 -8.60 16.95
C LEU A 102 2.08 -9.42 17.87
N LEU A 103 2.47 -10.60 17.40
CA LEU A 103 3.61 -11.35 17.94
C LEU A 103 4.93 -10.63 17.60
N PRO A 104 6.05 -10.92 18.30
CA PRO A 104 7.36 -10.36 17.94
C PRO A 104 7.69 -10.59 16.46
N GLY A 105 8.14 -9.54 15.77
CA GLY A 105 8.40 -9.60 14.32
C GLY A 105 7.14 -9.54 13.44
N GLY A 106 5.95 -9.51 14.04
CA GLY A 106 4.68 -9.48 13.32
C GLY A 106 4.41 -8.16 12.58
N ARG A 107 3.46 -8.19 11.64
CA ARG A 107 3.08 -7.05 10.80
C ARG A 107 1.58 -6.82 10.78
N LEU A 108 1.19 -5.55 10.79
CA LEU A 108 -0.17 -5.11 10.49
C LEU A 108 -0.18 -4.52 9.08
N ILE A 109 -1.00 -5.05 8.19
CA ILE A 109 -1.18 -4.53 6.84
C ILE A 109 -2.60 -4.01 6.70
N VAL A 110 -2.73 -2.74 6.36
CA VAL A 110 -3.99 -2.11 5.97
C VAL A 110 -4.00 -1.96 4.46
N ILE A 111 -5.05 -2.43 3.79
CA ILE A 111 -5.28 -2.28 2.35
C ILE A 111 -6.62 -1.61 2.16
N GLU A 112 -6.66 -0.55 1.37
CA GLU A 112 -7.85 0.26 1.10
C GLU A 112 -8.01 0.52 -0.40
N PRO A 113 -9.23 0.81 -0.89
CA PRO A 113 -9.41 1.29 -2.26
C PRO A 113 -8.54 2.53 -2.52
N ALA A 114 -7.99 2.67 -3.73
CA ALA A 114 -7.18 3.84 -4.11
C ALA A 114 -8.00 5.11 -4.40
N LEU A 115 -9.08 5.33 -3.67
CA LEU A 115 -9.88 6.55 -3.74
C LEU A 115 -9.17 7.69 -3.02
N ARG A 116 -9.43 8.93 -3.42
CA ARG A 116 -8.81 10.12 -2.83
C ARG A 116 -9.06 10.20 -1.32
N SER A 117 -10.30 10.01 -0.89
CA SER A 117 -10.70 10.08 0.52
C SER A 117 -10.03 8.99 1.37
N THR A 118 -10.15 7.72 1.00
CA THR A 118 -9.56 6.58 1.73
C THR A 118 -8.03 6.63 1.75
N SER A 119 -7.40 7.00 0.63
CA SER A 119 -5.94 7.12 0.54
C SER A 119 -5.41 8.26 1.42
N ARG A 120 -6.06 9.44 1.39
CA ARG A 120 -5.64 10.58 2.22
C ARG A 120 -5.86 10.33 3.70
N PHE A 121 -6.95 9.64 4.07
CA PHE A 121 -7.18 9.17 5.44
C PHE A 121 -6.03 8.27 5.92
N LEU A 122 -5.64 7.29 5.11
CA LEU A 122 -4.51 6.41 5.43
C LEU A 122 -3.17 7.16 5.47
N GLN A 123 -2.96 8.15 4.60
CA GLN A 123 -1.77 9.02 4.63
C GLN A 123 -1.67 9.85 5.91
N ARG A 124 -2.80 10.29 6.48
CA ARG A 124 -2.85 11.01 7.76
C ARG A 124 -2.57 10.09 8.94
N LEU A 125 -3.20 8.92 8.99
CA LEU A 125 -2.92 7.90 10.01
C LEU A 125 -1.44 7.48 9.98
N ARG A 126 -0.85 7.34 8.79
CA ARG A 126 0.59 7.13 8.61
C ARG A 126 1.44 8.26 9.21
N GLY A 127 0.94 9.49 9.24
CA GLY A 127 1.61 10.61 9.92
C GLY A 127 1.66 10.41 11.44
N ARG A 128 0.52 10.05 12.03
CA ARG A 128 0.37 9.84 13.48
C ARG A 128 1.06 8.57 14.01
N LEU A 129 1.25 7.59 13.14
CA LEU A 129 1.90 6.31 13.42
C LEU A 129 3.29 6.22 12.79
N SER A 130 3.94 7.37 12.53
CA SER A 130 5.21 7.43 11.77
C SER A 130 6.34 6.57 12.35
N ASP A 131 6.37 6.40 13.68
CA ASP A 131 7.29 5.53 14.42
C ASP A 131 7.03 4.03 14.21
N ARG A 132 5.87 3.66 13.67
CA ARG A 132 5.47 2.27 13.40
C ARG A 132 5.46 1.90 11.93
N VAL A 133 5.69 2.86 11.02
CA VAL A 133 5.62 2.63 9.57
C VAL A 133 6.76 1.74 9.11
N VAL A 134 6.41 0.61 8.48
CA VAL A 134 7.35 -0.23 7.73
C VAL A 134 7.34 0.19 6.27
N ALA A 135 6.15 0.24 5.64
CA ALA A 135 5.95 0.48 4.22
C ALA A 135 4.63 1.24 3.98
N PRO A 136 4.41 1.91 2.82
CA PRO A 136 5.30 2.08 1.67
C PRO A 136 6.32 3.22 1.78
N CYS A 137 6.22 4.07 2.80
CA CYS A 137 6.99 5.31 2.86
C CYS A 137 8.45 5.07 3.23
N LEU A 138 9.35 5.85 2.62
CA LEU A 138 10.79 5.85 2.90
C LEU A 138 11.23 7.02 3.79
N ARG A 139 10.28 7.64 4.50
CA ARG A 139 10.52 8.83 5.33
C ARG A 139 9.64 8.81 6.56
N ALA A 140 9.98 9.59 7.58
CA ALA A 140 9.16 9.78 8.79
C ALA A 140 8.21 10.99 8.69
N GLY A 141 8.63 12.09 8.06
CA GLY A 141 7.90 13.36 8.05
C GLY A 141 6.50 13.32 7.39
N PRO A 142 5.77 14.46 7.39
CA PRO A 142 4.41 14.57 6.84
C PRO A 142 4.33 14.21 5.35
N CYS A 143 3.34 13.43 4.93
CA CYS A 143 3.25 12.98 3.54
C CYS A 143 3.22 14.16 2.55
N PRO A 144 4.18 14.31 1.62
CA PRO A 144 4.21 15.49 0.75
C PRO A 144 3.02 15.56 -0.22
N LEU A 145 2.42 14.42 -0.57
CA LEU A 145 1.20 14.34 -1.39
C LEU A 145 -0.05 14.88 -0.65
N LEU A 146 0.02 15.18 0.66
CA LEU A 146 -1.08 15.84 1.35
C LEU A 146 -1.10 17.36 1.14
N ARG A 147 0.00 17.96 0.66
CA ARG A 147 0.13 19.43 0.46
C ARG A 147 -0.84 19.98 -0.57
N ARG A 148 -1.11 19.23 -1.63
CA ARG A 148 -2.14 19.56 -2.62
C ARG A 148 -3.37 18.71 -2.37
N GLU A 149 -4.54 19.32 -2.44
CA GLU A 149 -5.81 18.66 -2.16
C GLU A 149 -6.12 17.54 -3.18
N ARG A 150 -5.71 17.74 -4.43
CA ARG A 150 -5.96 16.81 -5.55
C ARG A 150 -5.00 15.62 -5.58
N ASP A 151 -3.97 15.61 -4.74
CA ASP A 151 -2.95 14.57 -4.76
C ASP A 151 -3.28 13.50 -3.70
N TRP A 152 -3.02 12.24 -4.03
CA TRP A 152 -3.07 11.12 -3.08
C TRP A 152 -2.10 10.01 -3.47
N CYS A 153 -1.60 9.28 -2.48
CA CYS A 153 -0.66 8.19 -2.69
C CYS A 153 -1.40 6.86 -2.80
N HIS A 154 -1.09 6.08 -3.84
CA HIS A 154 -1.57 4.70 -3.97
C HIS A 154 -0.47 3.79 -4.55
N ALA A 155 -0.73 2.50 -4.52
CA ALA A 155 0.02 1.46 -5.19
C ALA A 155 -0.78 0.94 -6.38
N SER A 156 -0.09 0.24 -7.27
CA SER A 156 -0.73 -0.37 -8.42
C SER A 156 0.00 -1.64 -8.83
N MET A 157 -0.76 -2.62 -9.30
CA MET A 157 -0.24 -3.87 -9.82
C MET A 157 -0.99 -4.26 -11.08
N ALA A 158 -0.27 -4.88 -12.02
CA ALA A 158 -0.91 -5.50 -13.18
C ALA A 158 -1.90 -6.57 -12.70
N PHE A 159 -3.09 -6.57 -13.27
CA PHE A 159 -4.13 -7.52 -12.90
C PHE A 159 -5.05 -7.76 -14.07
N HIS A 160 -5.18 -9.03 -14.46
CA HIS A 160 -6.06 -9.45 -15.53
C HIS A 160 -7.34 -9.98 -14.90
N LEU A 161 -8.46 -9.33 -15.21
CA LEU A 161 -9.78 -9.84 -14.84
C LEU A 161 -10.02 -11.17 -15.57
N PRO A 162 -10.67 -12.15 -14.92
CA PRO A 162 -11.21 -13.31 -15.62
C PRO A 162 -12.07 -12.87 -16.81
N THR A 163 -12.02 -13.60 -17.93
CA THR A 163 -12.65 -13.19 -19.21
C THR A 163 -14.09 -12.68 -19.06
N PRO A 164 -15.01 -13.37 -18.36
CA PRO A 164 -16.39 -12.88 -18.22
C PRO A 164 -16.49 -11.51 -17.53
N LEU A 165 -15.62 -11.26 -16.55
CA LEU A 165 -15.55 -9.98 -15.84
C LEU A 165 -14.84 -8.90 -16.69
N ALA A 166 -13.85 -9.29 -17.48
CA ALA A 166 -13.14 -8.37 -18.37
C ALA A 166 -14.08 -7.82 -19.46
N GLU A 167 -14.94 -8.66 -20.03
CA GLU A 167 -15.95 -8.26 -21.02
C GLU A 167 -16.99 -7.32 -20.42
N THR A 168 -17.52 -7.67 -19.25
CA THR A 168 -18.45 -6.82 -18.50
C THR A 168 -17.84 -5.46 -18.17
N ALA A 169 -16.61 -5.45 -17.63
CA ALA A 169 -15.91 -4.22 -17.28
C ALA A 169 -15.65 -3.34 -18.51
N LYS A 170 -15.25 -3.95 -19.64
CA LYS A 170 -15.05 -3.23 -20.90
C LYS A 170 -16.36 -2.62 -21.42
N ALA A 171 -17.46 -3.37 -21.37
CA ALA A 171 -18.77 -2.87 -21.78
C ALA A 171 -19.25 -1.70 -20.90
N ALA A 172 -18.89 -1.70 -19.61
CA ALA A 172 -19.17 -0.60 -18.68
C ALA A 172 -18.19 0.58 -18.77
N GLY A 173 -17.22 0.58 -19.70
CA GLY A 173 -16.20 1.62 -19.82
C GLY A 173 -15.20 1.66 -18.66
N LEU A 174 -15.10 0.59 -17.87
CA LEU A 174 -14.18 0.49 -16.74
C LEU A 174 -12.77 0.15 -17.22
N ARG A 175 -11.78 0.69 -16.51
CA ARG A 175 -10.37 0.35 -16.76
C ARG A 175 -10.11 -1.09 -16.36
N THR A 176 -9.61 -1.87 -17.30
CA THR A 176 -9.19 -3.26 -17.08
C THR A 176 -7.65 -3.34 -17.12
N GLY A 177 -7.07 -4.42 -16.58
CA GLY A 177 -5.62 -4.67 -16.68
C GLY A 177 -4.77 -4.16 -15.51
N ARG A 178 -5.36 -3.46 -14.53
CA ARG A 178 -4.61 -2.95 -13.38
C ARG A 178 -5.48 -2.79 -12.14
N LEU A 179 -4.98 -3.23 -10.98
CA LEU A 179 -5.54 -2.91 -9.68
C LEU A 179 -4.80 -1.71 -9.07
N THR A 180 -5.56 -0.85 -8.41
CA THR A 180 -5.04 0.28 -7.64
C THR A 180 -5.58 0.20 -6.22
N TYR A 181 -4.68 0.30 -5.25
CA TYR A 181 -5.01 0.22 -3.82
C TYR A 181 -4.11 1.16 -3.03
N ALA A 182 -4.59 1.68 -1.91
CA ALA A 182 -3.72 2.29 -0.90
C ALA A 182 -3.33 1.22 0.11
N TYR A 183 -2.12 1.30 0.67
CA TYR A 183 -1.73 0.41 1.74
C TYR A 183 -0.80 1.08 2.75
N LEU A 184 -0.82 0.55 3.97
CA LEU A 184 0.07 0.93 5.06
C LEU A 184 0.46 -0.33 5.82
N THR A 185 1.76 -0.58 5.92
CA THR A 185 2.30 -1.66 6.74
C THR A 185 2.92 -1.08 7.98
N LEU A 186 2.51 -1.59 9.13
CA LEU A 186 2.95 -1.17 10.45
C LEU A 186 3.60 -2.35 11.20
N ALA A 187 4.52 -2.03 12.11
CA ALA A 187 5.13 -2.98 13.03
C ALA A 187 5.28 -2.38 14.42
N ALA A 188 5.30 -3.24 15.44
CA ALA A 188 5.54 -2.82 16.82
C ALA A 188 7.04 -2.52 17.09
N ASP A 189 7.94 -3.18 16.36
CA ASP A 189 9.39 -3.22 16.61
C ASP A 189 10.21 -2.11 15.92
N GLY A 190 9.56 -1.09 15.35
CA GLY A 190 10.24 0.02 14.68
C GLY A 190 10.90 -0.34 13.34
N THR A 191 10.70 -1.57 12.82
CA THR A 191 11.23 -2.00 11.53
C THR A 191 10.90 -1.00 10.41
N ARG A 192 11.84 -0.79 9.48
CA ARG A 192 11.70 0.08 8.31
C ARG A 192 12.07 -0.65 7.01
N LEU A 193 11.56 -0.15 5.89
CA LEU A 193 12.02 -0.57 4.58
C LEU A 193 13.48 -0.12 4.31
N PRO A 194 14.25 -0.87 3.50
CA PRO A 194 15.49 -0.38 2.90
C PRO A 194 15.29 0.96 2.20
N GLY A 195 16.22 1.90 2.43
CA GLY A 195 16.16 3.27 1.93
C GLY A 195 15.37 4.25 2.81
N PHE A 196 14.85 3.82 3.96
CA PHE A 196 14.19 4.76 4.89
C PHE A 196 15.19 5.78 5.44
N GLY A 197 14.87 7.07 5.31
CA GLY A 197 15.72 8.17 5.75
C GLY A 197 16.95 8.44 4.87
N ASP A 198 17.17 7.64 3.81
CA ASP A 198 18.21 7.89 2.82
C ASP A 198 17.74 9.02 1.90
N GLU A 199 18.44 10.16 1.94
CA GLU A 199 18.13 11.35 1.15
C GLU A 199 18.14 11.09 -0.36
N ARG A 200 18.81 10.03 -0.81
CA ARG A 200 18.90 9.64 -2.22
C ARG A 200 17.88 8.59 -2.63
N ALA A 201 17.21 7.95 -1.66
CA ALA A 201 16.24 6.91 -1.93
C ALA A 201 14.87 7.50 -2.27
N LEU A 202 14.31 7.07 -3.40
CA LEU A 202 12.98 7.46 -3.85
C LEU A 202 12.13 6.23 -4.11
N ARG A 203 10.86 6.27 -3.70
CA ARG A 203 9.82 5.38 -4.20
C ARG A 203 9.08 6.08 -5.34
N LEU A 204 8.95 5.43 -6.49
CA LEU A 204 8.15 5.95 -7.60
C LEU A 204 6.67 5.95 -7.23
N VAL A 205 6.06 7.13 -7.20
CA VAL A 205 4.65 7.38 -6.85
C VAL A 205 3.86 7.93 -8.03
N GLY A 206 4.46 8.05 -9.21
CA GLY A 206 3.83 8.49 -10.45
C GLY A 206 4.65 8.07 -11.67
N GLY A 207 4.00 8.02 -12.83
CA GLY A 207 4.60 7.57 -14.09
C GLY A 207 4.82 6.04 -14.19
N PRO A 208 5.51 5.58 -15.25
CA PRO A 208 6.08 6.40 -16.33
C PRO A 208 5.01 7.13 -17.16
N VAL A 209 5.21 8.41 -17.42
CA VAL A 209 4.42 9.21 -18.37
C VAL A 209 5.28 9.49 -19.60
N ARG A 210 4.92 8.92 -20.74
CA ARG A 210 5.65 9.11 -22.01
C ARG A 210 5.02 10.25 -22.81
N SER A 211 5.87 11.13 -23.33
CA SER A 211 5.50 12.24 -24.21
C SER A 211 6.59 12.43 -25.26
N LYS A 212 6.40 13.33 -26.25
CA LYS A 212 7.32 13.47 -27.38
C LYS A 212 8.77 13.77 -26.91
N GLY A 213 9.66 12.79 -27.09
CA GLY A 213 11.08 12.90 -26.80
C GLY A 213 11.48 12.74 -25.31
N LYS A 214 10.55 12.37 -24.41
CA LYS A 214 10.84 12.23 -22.97
C LYS A 214 9.90 11.28 -22.23
N THR A 215 10.39 10.75 -21.11
CA THR A 215 9.62 10.02 -20.10
C THR A 215 9.77 10.69 -18.73
N GLU A 216 8.68 10.81 -17.98
CA GLU A 216 8.64 11.44 -16.66
C GLU A 216 8.08 10.52 -15.58
N TRP A 217 8.61 10.64 -14.37
CA TRP A 217 8.15 9.96 -13.15
C TRP A 217 8.05 10.96 -12.01
N ASP A 218 7.22 10.65 -11.02
CA ASP A 218 7.24 11.34 -9.74
C ASP A 218 7.78 10.37 -8.68
N GLY A 219 8.86 10.76 -8.00
CA GLY A 219 9.48 10.04 -6.90
C GLY A 219 9.15 10.70 -5.55
N CYS A 220 9.03 9.90 -4.50
CA CYS A 220 8.82 10.36 -3.13
C CYS A 220 9.82 9.68 -2.19
N GLY A 221 10.56 10.48 -1.41
CA GLY A 221 11.58 10.02 -0.47
C GLY A 221 11.81 11.04 0.63
N GLU A 222 12.94 10.98 1.35
CA GLU A 222 13.22 11.90 2.46
C GLU A 222 13.13 13.37 2.01
N ALA A 223 13.70 13.67 0.83
CA ALA A 223 13.63 14.96 0.15
C ALA A 223 12.22 15.43 -0.26
N GLY A 224 11.16 14.67 -0.01
CA GLY A 224 9.81 15.02 -0.43
C GLY A 224 9.45 14.53 -1.82
N LEU A 225 8.72 15.33 -2.61
CA LEU A 225 8.29 14.95 -3.97
C LEU A 225 9.25 15.51 -5.02
N VAL A 226 9.73 14.64 -5.90
CA VAL A 226 10.73 14.97 -6.92
C VAL A 226 10.23 14.50 -8.27
N ARG A 227 10.29 15.38 -9.28
CA ARG A 227 9.98 15.00 -10.67
C ARG A 227 11.25 14.55 -11.38
N LEU A 228 11.26 13.31 -11.87
CA LEU A 228 12.34 12.75 -12.67
C LEU A 228 11.98 12.84 -14.15
N ARG A 229 12.91 13.28 -14.99
CA ARG A 229 12.73 13.39 -16.44
C ARG A 229 13.89 12.77 -17.18
N LEU A 230 13.62 11.81 -18.06
CA LEU A 230 14.60 11.22 -18.98
C LEU A 230 14.24 11.60 -20.41
N LEU A 231 15.15 12.24 -21.15
CA LEU A 231 14.95 12.45 -22.58
C LEU A 231 15.29 11.16 -23.34
N ASP A 232 14.61 10.90 -24.46
CA ASP A 232 14.82 9.65 -25.21
C ASP A 232 16.26 9.54 -25.75
N ARG A 233 16.85 10.67 -26.15
CA ARG A 233 18.27 10.76 -26.56
C ARG A 233 19.28 10.55 -25.43
N GLU A 234 18.84 10.54 -24.17
CA GLU A 234 19.66 10.36 -22.97
C GLU A 234 19.50 8.98 -22.34
N ARG A 235 18.71 8.10 -22.97
CA ARG A 235 18.59 6.70 -22.57
C ARG A 235 19.92 5.99 -22.80
N GLY A 236 20.36 5.23 -21.80
CA GLY A 236 21.58 4.44 -21.87
C GLY A 236 21.67 3.42 -20.73
N PRO A 237 22.73 2.61 -20.68
CA PRO A 237 22.87 1.52 -19.70
C PRO A 237 22.75 1.98 -18.23
N SER A 238 23.31 3.13 -17.88
CA SER A 238 23.31 3.73 -16.53
C SER A 238 21.92 4.03 -15.95
N ASN A 239 20.92 4.24 -16.81
CA ASN A 239 19.54 4.57 -16.41
C ASN A 239 18.53 3.53 -16.88
N ALA A 240 18.99 2.39 -17.42
CA ALA A 240 18.15 1.30 -17.92
C ALA A 240 17.15 0.79 -16.88
N THR A 241 17.54 0.74 -15.59
CA THR A 241 16.63 0.29 -14.52
C THR A 241 15.38 1.15 -14.37
N LEU A 242 15.38 2.39 -14.87
CA LEU A 242 14.24 3.30 -14.76
C LEU A 242 13.29 3.19 -15.95
N HIS A 243 13.75 2.71 -17.10
CA HIS A 243 13.04 2.80 -18.38
C HIS A 243 11.60 2.31 -18.31
N ASP A 244 11.40 1.19 -17.62
CA ASP A 244 10.10 0.56 -17.40
C ASP A 244 9.80 0.38 -15.89
N ALA A 245 10.47 1.15 -15.03
CA ALA A 245 10.23 1.08 -13.59
C ALA A 245 8.77 1.45 -13.28
N PRO A 246 8.01 0.53 -12.68
CA PRO A 246 6.61 0.80 -12.37
C PRO A 246 6.47 1.68 -11.12
N ARG A 247 5.28 2.24 -10.93
CA ARG A 247 4.85 2.77 -9.62
C ARG A 247 5.15 1.73 -8.53
N GLY A 248 5.77 2.19 -7.44
CA GLY A 248 6.16 1.35 -6.32
C GLY A 248 7.60 0.86 -6.37
N ALA A 249 8.27 0.93 -7.54
CA ALA A 249 9.71 0.70 -7.60
C ALA A 249 10.44 1.68 -6.68
N ARG A 250 11.48 1.21 -6.01
CA ARG A 250 12.38 2.07 -5.25
C ARG A 250 13.70 2.15 -5.98
N ILE A 251 14.23 3.36 -6.01
CA ILE A 251 15.48 3.68 -6.66
C ILE A 251 16.35 4.48 -5.71
N ARG A 252 17.66 4.43 -5.92
CA ARG A 252 18.61 5.36 -5.30
C ARG A 252 19.23 6.22 -6.38
N LEU A 253 19.22 7.53 -6.16
CA LEU A 253 19.88 8.52 -7.00
C LEU A 253 21.36 8.67 -6.60
N PRO A 254 22.24 9.18 -7.48
CA PRO A 254 23.64 9.41 -7.11
C PRO A 254 23.81 10.57 -6.12
N HIS A 255 22.90 11.56 -6.16
CA HIS A 255 22.90 12.73 -5.27
C HIS A 255 21.50 12.99 -4.69
N ALA A 256 21.45 13.62 -3.53
CA ALA A 256 20.20 14.00 -2.88
C ALA A 256 19.45 15.03 -3.75
N PRO A 257 18.20 14.77 -4.14
CA PRO A 257 17.37 15.76 -4.83
C PRO A 257 16.79 16.78 -3.84
N SER A 258 16.18 17.85 -4.35
CA SER A 258 15.44 18.83 -3.57
C SER A 258 13.92 18.64 -3.69
N ASP A 259 13.19 18.96 -2.62
CA ASP A 259 11.73 18.91 -2.59
C ASP A 259 11.09 19.83 -3.62
N GLY A 260 10.07 19.34 -4.33
CA GLY A 260 9.44 20.06 -5.43
C GLY A 260 10.34 20.25 -6.66
N GLY A 261 11.58 19.76 -6.62
CA GLY A 261 12.55 19.88 -7.70
C GLY A 261 12.20 19.01 -8.92
N SER A 262 12.73 19.41 -10.07
CA SER A 262 12.74 18.59 -11.28
C SER A 262 14.16 18.21 -11.64
N LEU A 263 14.46 16.91 -11.62
CA LEU A 263 15.73 16.33 -11.97
C LEU A 263 15.70 15.77 -13.39
N ARG A 264 16.53 16.33 -14.27
CA ARG A 264 16.80 15.75 -15.60
C ARG A 264 17.86 14.66 -15.47
N LEU A 265 17.49 13.46 -15.87
CA LEU A 265 18.36 12.29 -15.83
C LEU A 265 19.27 12.28 -17.05
N ARG A 266 20.59 12.29 -16.82
CA ARG A 266 21.63 12.25 -17.85
C ARG A 266 22.23 10.84 -17.96
N PRO A 267 22.88 10.49 -19.08
CA PRO A 267 23.51 9.17 -19.25
C PRO A 267 24.62 8.83 -18.25
N ALA A 268 25.14 9.78 -17.47
CA ALA A 268 26.15 9.52 -16.45
C ALA A 268 25.56 9.26 -15.05
N LEU A 269 24.24 9.38 -14.87
CA LEU A 269 23.61 9.15 -13.56
C LEU A 269 23.29 7.67 -13.40
N GLU A 270 24.08 6.97 -12.60
CA GLU A 270 23.81 5.60 -12.19
C GLU A 270 22.63 5.59 -11.20
N ILE A 271 21.60 4.83 -11.56
CA ILE A 271 20.40 4.64 -10.74
C ILE A 271 20.39 3.19 -10.28
N GLU A 272 20.38 2.99 -8.98
CA GLU A 272 20.27 1.65 -8.39
C GLU A 272 18.81 1.34 -8.05
N ARG A 273 18.41 0.08 -8.18
CA ARG A 273 17.12 -0.41 -7.66
C ARG A 273 17.33 -0.99 -6.28
N ILE A 274 16.48 -0.60 -5.32
CA ILE A 274 16.62 -0.97 -3.90
C ILE A 274 15.36 -1.62 -3.29
#